data_AF-A0A836KD29-F1
#
_entry.id   AF-A0A836KD29-F1
#
_cell.length_a   1.000
_cell.length_b   1.000
_cell.length_c   1.000
_cell.angle_alpha   90.00
_cell.angle_beta   90.00
_cell.angle_gamma   90.00
#
_symmetry.space_group_name_H-M   'P 1'
#
loop_
_entity.id
_entity.type
_entity.pdbx_description
1 polymer ?
#
loop_
_entity_poly.entity_id
_entity_poly.type
_entity_poly.pdbx_seq_one_letter_code
_entity_poly.pdbx_strand_id
1 'polypeptide(L)'
;MSSNKRSTSRAASRSRSRSRKGSRARSSTPSRPKALTPEEAYHATVERKFTPEKDAWRGNWEFNGPVGVLAIMALSHVLIFYFYVCIEEFKGTLIYPGHHMLRGEKMQTVFLSFLAEHACPTFGSAAVFLGFLLLEYVLALMLPAIYVKGLPLPSENGYRLTYKCNAVSAWYCVLIIVGLLHYYGIYPLNELRRNYGHFLTTATITADFISVWVYVTGYKRRIRMTGNFIYDFFMGSALNYRLPGNIDVKLFAECRNSWVLLMMLTLSCAAEQYRELGYLTGNMIFMILAHLLYVNAVEKGEECIISTWDIAYEKFGWMLAYWNTCGVPFLYCMQAMYIQTVLKEKEHPRWILGLMVCILLAAYYLWDTINSQKNHFRMHRSGVPMEIIRSNAFPQMPWCYIENPRTLKSATGELFVDGFFRYGRKLHYTVDLVMAFLWGSACGFESFIPFFYFFFFLAHLVDRERRDENRCRAKYGKMWDDYVKLVPYKFIPYIY
;
A
#
# COMPACT_ATOMS: atom_id res chain seq x y z
N MET A 1 -112.03 25.97 1.12
CA MET A 1 -111.74 24.53 1.33
C MET A 1 -110.50 24.39 2.20
N SER A 2 -110.48 23.42 3.13
CA SER A 2 -109.35 22.93 3.97
C SER A 2 -108.21 23.91 4.37
N SER A 3 -108.06 24.33 5.64
CA SER A 3 -107.53 23.56 6.80
C SER A 3 -106.04 23.18 6.62
N ASN A 4 -105.08 23.33 7.56
CA ASN A 4 -104.89 23.93 8.91
C ASN A 4 -103.34 23.85 9.21
N LYS A 5 -102.67 24.44 10.21
CA LYS A 5 -103.04 25.25 11.41
C LYS A 5 -101.84 26.15 11.87
N ARG A 6 -102.08 26.92 12.94
CA ARG A 6 -101.16 27.67 13.84
C ARG A 6 -99.89 26.89 14.25
N SER A 7 -98.76 27.51 14.62
CA SER A 7 -98.65 28.38 15.81
C SER A 7 -97.29 29.09 16.02
N THR A 8 -97.33 30.06 16.94
CA THR A 8 -96.29 30.95 17.47
C THR A 8 -95.14 30.26 18.23
N SER A 9 -93.94 30.87 18.28
CA SER A 9 -93.47 31.57 19.51
C SER A 9 -92.04 32.16 19.47
N ARG A 10 -91.89 33.26 20.22
CA ARG A 10 -90.71 33.72 21.02
C ARG A 10 -89.29 33.36 20.53
N ALA A 11 -88.59 34.39 20.06
CA ALA A 11 -87.13 34.41 20.06
C ALA A 11 -86.57 34.42 21.49
N ALA A 12 -85.73 33.45 21.84
CA ALA A 12 -84.99 33.41 23.10
C ALA A 12 -83.50 33.70 22.86
N SER A 13 -82.94 34.62 23.64
CA SER A 13 -81.53 34.99 23.55
C SER A 13 -80.61 33.88 24.07
N ARG A 14 -79.60 33.52 23.28
CA ARG A 14 -78.41 32.79 23.78
C ARG A 14 -77.14 33.43 23.22
N SER A 15 -76.41 34.09 24.09
CA SER A 15 -75.08 34.63 23.82
C SER A 15 -74.11 33.49 23.46
N ARG A 16 -73.50 33.57 22.28
CA ARG A 16 -72.34 32.73 21.94
C ARG A 16 -71.06 33.55 22.10
N SER A 17 -70.28 33.20 23.10
CA SER A 17 -68.93 33.73 23.30
C SER A 17 -68.03 33.37 22.11
N ARG A 18 -67.56 34.38 21.37
CA ARG A 18 -66.52 34.20 20.34
C ARG A 18 -65.16 34.08 21.03
N SER A 19 -64.69 32.86 21.29
CA SER A 19 -63.29 32.64 21.66
C SER A 19 -62.38 33.02 20.48
N ARG A 20 -61.50 34.00 20.69
CA ARG A 20 -60.42 34.31 19.74
C ARG A 20 -59.50 33.08 19.66
N LYS A 21 -59.50 32.35 18.55
CA LYS A 21 -58.45 31.38 18.24
C LYS A 21 -57.15 32.15 18.04
N GLY A 22 -56.27 32.12 19.04
CA GLY A 22 -54.91 32.66 18.91
C GLY A 22 -54.17 31.94 17.79
N SER A 23 -53.50 32.70 16.92
CA SER A 23 -52.61 32.16 15.91
C SER A 23 -51.41 31.49 16.60
N ARG A 24 -51.44 30.16 16.71
CA ARG A 24 -50.24 29.40 17.05
C ARG A 24 -49.18 29.71 16.00
N ALA A 25 -48.13 30.42 16.41
CA ALA A 25 -46.91 30.54 15.61
C ALA A 25 -46.46 29.13 15.23
N ARG A 26 -46.20 28.89 13.94
CA ARG A 26 -45.56 27.64 13.51
C ARG A 26 -44.20 27.59 14.18
N SER A 27 -44.03 26.66 15.12
CA SER A 27 -42.71 26.30 15.63
C SER A 27 -41.85 25.92 14.43
N SER A 28 -40.80 26.70 14.17
CA SER A 28 -39.78 26.34 13.20
C SER A 28 -39.06 25.10 13.72
N THR A 29 -39.50 23.93 13.27
CA THR A 29 -38.72 22.70 13.40
C THR A 29 -37.32 23.03 12.87
N PRO A 30 -36.25 22.86 13.67
CA PRO A 30 -34.91 23.19 13.20
C PRO A 30 -34.67 22.38 11.93
N SER A 31 -34.44 23.07 10.82
CA SER A 31 -34.17 22.44 9.54
C SER A 31 -32.97 21.53 9.72
N ARG A 32 -33.17 20.21 9.63
CA ARG A 32 -32.11 19.22 9.76
C ARG A 32 -30.97 19.67 8.84
N PRO A 33 -29.75 19.90 9.36
CA PRO A 33 -28.69 20.52 8.57
C PRO A 33 -28.51 19.73 7.29
N LYS A 34 -28.57 20.42 6.15
CA LYS A 34 -28.46 19.81 4.82
C LYS A 34 -27.16 19.02 4.80
N ALA A 35 -27.26 17.72 4.52
CA ALA A 35 -26.06 16.88 4.40
C ALA A 35 -25.20 17.43 3.26
N LEU A 36 -23.95 17.75 3.57
CA LEU A 36 -22.99 18.26 2.60
C LEU A 36 -22.82 17.25 1.47
N THR A 37 -22.66 17.74 0.23
CA THR A 37 -22.20 16.88 -0.87
C THR A 37 -20.78 16.36 -0.57
N PRO A 38 -20.33 15.27 -1.21
CA PRO A 38 -18.96 14.77 -1.02
C PRO A 38 -17.88 15.83 -1.28
N GLU A 39 -18.10 16.68 -2.30
CA GLU A 39 -17.23 17.79 -2.69
C GLU A 39 -17.27 18.94 -1.66
N GLU A 40 -18.45 19.38 -1.23
CA GLU A 40 -18.59 20.34 -0.13
C GLU A 40 -17.88 19.82 1.14
N ALA A 41 -18.02 18.54 1.46
CA ALA A 41 -17.35 17.87 2.59
C ALA A 41 -15.85 17.59 2.38
N TYR A 42 -15.34 17.69 1.15
CA TYR A 42 -13.91 17.67 0.84
C TYR A 42 -13.29 19.04 1.06
N HIS A 43 -14.00 20.12 0.69
CA HIS A 43 -13.54 21.49 0.88
C HIS A 43 -13.78 22.05 2.29
N ALA A 44 -14.73 21.49 3.04
CA ALA A 44 -15.05 21.89 4.42
C ALA A 44 -13.82 21.98 5.35
N THR A 45 -13.77 23.06 6.13
CA THR A 45 -12.78 23.24 7.21
C THR A 45 -13.26 22.54 8.47
N VAL A 46 -12.63 21.42 8.80
CA VAL A 46 -12.82 20.71 10.08
C VAL A 46 -11.70 21.14 11.03
N GLU A 47 -12.02 21.41 12.29
CA GLU A 47 -11.01 21.67 13.32
C GLU A 47 -10.22 20.38 13.63
N ARG A 48 -8.89 20.44 13.56
CA ARG A 48 -8.03 19.31 13.90
C ARG A 48 -7.95 19.14 15.42
N LYS A 49 -8.76 18.25 15.97
CA LYS A 49 -8.75 17.88 17.39
C LYS A 49 -8.47 16.40 17.56
N PHE A 50 -7.47 16.06 18.37
CA PHE A 50 -7.16 14.67 18.70
C PHE A 50 -8.28 14.07 19.58
N THR A 51 -8.90 13.00 19.11
CA THR A 51 -10.06 12.31 19.72
C THR A 51 -9.83 10.79 19.70
N PRO A 52 -8.86 10.26 20.47
CA PRO A 52 -8.51 8.84 20.49
C PRO A 52 -9.68 7.93 20.87
N GLU A 53 -10.64 8.41 21.65
CA GLU A 53 -11.86 7.71 22.03
C GLU A 53 -12.75 7.31 20.84
N LYS A 54 -12.63 8.01 19.70
CA LYS A 54 -13.32 7.69 18.45
C LYS A 54 -12.60 6.64 17.60
N ASP A 55 -11.38 6.26 17.98
CA ASP A 55 -10.56 5.21 17.35
C ASP A 55 -9.98 4.27 18.43
N ALA A 56 -10.87 3.66 19.21
CA ALA A 56 -10.53 2.71 20.26
C ALA A 56 -10.22 1.30 19.68
N TRP A 57 -9.36 0.54 20.36
CA TRP A 57 -9.12 -0.87 20.01
C TRP A 57 -10.38 -1.72 20.26
N ARG A 58 -10.65 -2.67 19.36
CA ARG A 58 -11.90 -3.45 19.34
C ARG A 58 -11.74 -4.90 19.81
N GLY A 59 -10.72 -5.20 20.61
CA GLY A 59 -10.49 -6.54 21.18
C GLY A 59 -9.88 -7.59 20.23
N ASN A 60 -9.75 -7.28 18.94
CA ASN A 60 -9.22 -8.21 17.94
C ASN A 60 -7.72 -8.05 17.75
N TRP A 61 -7.00 -9.17 17.79
CA TRP A 61 -5.60 -9.28 17.41
C TRP A 61 -5.48 -9.65 15.93
N GLU A 62 -4.53 -9.03 15.23
CA GLU A 62 -4.11 -9.45 13.89
C GLU A 62 -2.78 -10.25 14.00
N PHE A 63 -2.30 -10.87 12.93
CA PHE A 63 -1.00 -11.57 12.90
C PHE A 63 -0.76 -12.62 14.01
N ASN A 64 -1.81 -13.31 14.46
CA ASN A 64 -1.78 -14.26 15.60
C ASN A 64 -1.32 -13.64 16.94
N GLY A 65 -1.53 -12.33 17.13
CA GLY A 65 -1.27 -11.64 18.39
C GLY A 65 0.22 -11.59 18.78
N PRO A 66 0.53 -11.34 20.07
CA PRO A 66 1.90 -11.09 20.54
C PRO A 66 2.95 -12.14 20.17
N VAL A 67 2.57 -13.42 20.12
CA VAL A 67 3.49 -14.51 19.76
C VAL A 67 3.76 -14.51 18.25
N GLY A 68 2.73 -14.33 17.42
CA GLY A 68 2.89 -14.30 15.97
C GLY A 68 3.67 -13.09 15.48
N VAL A 69 3.43 -11.89 16.04
CA VAL A 69 4.21 -10.69 15.69
C VAL A 69 5.67 -10.80 16.15
N LEU A 70 5.95 -11.43 17.30
CA LEU A 70 7.32 -11.70 17.74
C LEU A 70 8.03 -12.66 16.79
N ALA A 71 7.36 -13.71 16.35
CA ALA A 71 7.89 -14.66 15.38
C ALA A 71 8.15 -13.99 14.01
N ILE A 72 7.26 -13.10 13.55
CA ILE A 72 7.48 -12.30 12.32
C ILE A 72 8.71 -11.40 12.49
N MET A 73 8.82 -10.66 13.60
CA MET A 73 10.01 -9.83 13.86
C MET A 73 11.29 -10.66 13.84
N ALA A 74 11.36 -11.74 14.62
CA ALA A 74 12.56 -12.59 14.69
C ALA A 74 12.90 -13.22 13.32
N LEU A 75 11.90 -13.72 12.58
CA LEU A 75 12.12 -14.34 11.28
C LEU A 75 12.61 -13.33 10.24
N SER A 76 12.01 -12.14 10.17
CA SER A 76 12.43 -11.09 9.22
C SER A 76 13.91 -10.73 9.36
N HIS A 77 14.42 -10.58 10.59
CA HIS A 77 15.83 -10.28 10.87
C HIS A 77 16.82 -11.39 10.51
N VAL A 78 16.35 -12.61 10.21
CA VAL A 78 17.21 -13.75 9.87
C VAL A 78 17.03 -14.15 8.40
N LEU A 79 15.81 -14.08 7.87
CA LEU A 79 15.44 -14.70 6.60
C LEU A 79 16.14 -14.08 5.39
N ILE A 80 16.25 -12.76 5.33
CA ILE A 80 16.85 -12.08 4.18
C ILE A 80 18.36 -12.35 4.13
N PHE A 81 19.03 -12.34 5.29
CA PHE A 81 20.44 -12.73 5.43
C PHE A 81 20.66 -14.21 5.11
N TYR A 82 19.78 -15.09 5.57
CA TYR A 82 19.83 -16.51 5.26
C TYR A 82 19.73 -16.76 3.74
N PHE A 83 18.80 -16.09 3.05
CA PHE A 83 18.69 -16.17 1.60
C PHE A 83 19.90 -15.56 0.88
N TYR A 84 20.45 -14.45 1.39
CA TYR A 84 21.67 -13.84 0.85
C TYR A 84 22.84 -14.83 0.87
N VAL A 85 23.14 -15.46 2.02
CA VAL A 85 24.19 -16.50 2.11
C VAL A 85 23.87 -17.69 1.19
N CYS A 86 22.61 -18.13 1.13
CA CYS A 86 22.23 -19.24 0.25
C CYS A 86 22.48 -18.91 -1.23
N ILE A 87 22.24 -17.68 -1.68
CA ILE A 87 22.48 -17.25 -3.07
C ILE A 87 23.98 -17.21 -3.38
N GLU A 88 24.76 -16.50 -2.57
CA GLU A 88 26.19 -16.26 -2.82
C GLU A 88 27.02 -17.55 -2.67
N GLU A 89 26.94 -18.24 -1.54
CA GLU A 89 27.80 -19.40 -1.24
C GLU A 89 27.26 -20.72 -1.80
N PHE A 90 25.93 -20.85 -1.87
CA PHE A 90 25.26 -22.14 -2.12
C PHE A 90 24.43 -22.16 -3.41
N LYS A 91 24.63 -21.18 -4.31
CA LYS A 91 23.96 -21.08 -5.63
C LYS A 91 22.43 -21.05 -5.52
N GLY A 92 21.93 -20.46 -4.45
CA GLY A 92 20.52 -20.38 -4.08
C GLY A 92 19.92 -21.69 -3.54
N THR A 93 20.74 -22.67 -3.18
CA THR A 93 20.29 -23.91 -2.51
C THR A 93 19.92 -23.60 -1.05
N LEU A 94 18.77 -24.09 -0.58
CA LEU A 94 18.38 -23.92 0.83
C LEU A 94 19.20 -24.84 1.74
N ILE A 95 20.09 -24.25 2.54
CA ILE A 95 20.94 -24.99 3.48
C ILE A 95 20.23 -25.20 4.81
N TYR A 96 20.28 -26.43 5.32
CA TYR A 96 19.86 -26.82 6.66
C TYR A 96 21.04 -27.40 7.46
N PRO A 97 20.96 -27.50 8.81
CA PRO A 97 22.04 -28.09 9.61
C PRO A 97 22.38 -29.51 9.17
N GLY A 98 23.64 -29.75 8.81
CA GLY A 98 24.10 -31.05 8.29
C GLY A 98 23.91 -31.26 6.77
N HIS A 99 23.52 -30.23 6.01
CA HIS A 99 23.50 -30.30 4.54
C HIS A 99 24.89 -30.62 3.97
N HIS A 100 24.96 -31.47 2.94
CA HIS A 100 26.23 -31.97 2.40
C HIS A 100 27.16 -30.85 1.87
N MET A 101 26.61 -29.74 1.36
CA MET A 101 27.40 -28.59 0.89
C MET A 101 28.16 -27.86 2.02
N LEU A 102 27.83 -28.10 3.30
CA LEU A 102 28.59 -27.58 4.45
C LEU A 102 29.91 -28.34 4.68
N ARG A 103 30.18 -29.44 3.96
CA ARG A 103 31.45 -30.20 4.01
C ARG A 103 31.87 -30.67 5.42
N GLY A 104 30.91 -30.85 6.33
CA GLY A 104 31.13 -31.24 7.72
C GLY A 104 31.21 -30.08 8.71
N GLU A 105 31.22 -28.83 8.24
CA GLU A 105 31.19 -27.65 9.10
C GLU A 105 29.79 -27.37 9.68
N LYS A 106 29.76 -26.65 10.79
CA LYS A 106 28.49 -26.19 11.38
C LYS A 106 27.94 -25.04 10.55
N MET A 107 26.68 -25.17 10.13
CA MET A 107 25.95 -24.13 9.39
C MET A 107 26.08 -22.73 10.03
N GLN A 108 25.98 -22.65 11.36
CA GLN A 108 26.14 -21.40 12.10
C GLN A 108 27.50 -20.74 11.89
N THR A 109 28.59 -21.53 11.86
CA THR A 109 29.94 -21.02 11.63
C THR A 109 30.05 -20.43 10.24
N VAL A 110 29.68 -21.19 9.20
CA VAL A 110 29.77 -20.76 7.80
C VAL A 110 28.91 -19.53 7.50
N PHE A 111 27.67 -19.51 8.02
CA PHE A 111 26.76 -18.38 7.81
C PHE A 111 27.22 -17.13 8.56
N LEU A 112 27.68 -17.26 9.82
CA LEU A 112 28.12 -16.10 10.60
C LEU A 112 29.49 -15.58 10.14
N SER A 113 30.40 -16.42 9.66
CA SER A 113 31.67 -15.94 9.08
C SER A 113 31.43 -15.16 7.80
N PHE A 114 30.61 -15.69 6.88
CA PHE A 114 30.24 -14.99 5.65
C PHE A 114 29.54 -13.65 5.93
N LEU A 115 28.60 -13.62 6.87
CA LEU A 115 27.89 -12.39 7.24
C LEU A 115 28.78 -11.39 8.00
N ALA A 116 29.74 -11.85 8.78
CA ALA A 116 30.71 -10.96 9.43
C ALA A 116 31.62 -10.25 8.40
N GLU A 117 31.98 -10.94 7.32
CA GLU A 117 32.78 -10.37 6.23
C GLU A 117 31.94 -9.46 5.31
N HIS A 118 30.87 -10.00 4.71
CA HIS A 118 30.12 -9.34 3.62
C HIS A 118 28.87 -8.56 4.06
N ALA A 119 28.48 -8.67 5.34
CA ALA A 119 27.29 -8.01 5.88
C ALA A 119 27.52 -7.27 7.21
N CYS A 120 28.77 -7.01 7.60
CA CYS A 120 29.04 -6.06 8.70
C CYS A 120 28.54 -4.65 8.35
N PRO A 121 28.10 -3.83 9.32
CA PRO A 121 27.75 -2.44 9.06
C PRO A 121 29.01 -1.62 8.75
N THR A 122 29.00 -0.84 7.65
CA THR A 122 30.13 0.02 7.27
C THR A 122 29.70 1.49 7.22
N PHE A 123 30.62 2.41 7.54
CA PHE A 123 30.35 3.85 7.41
C PHE A 123 30.02 4.26 5.96
N GLY A 124 30.61 3.60 4.97
CA GLY A 124 30.33 3.85 3.55
C GLY A 124 28.89 3.49 3.16
N SER A 125 28.43 2.28 3.49
CA SER A 125 27.05 1.87 3.22
C SER A 125 26.04 2.73 4.00
N ALA A 126 26.33 3.06 5.26
CA ALA A 126 25.52 3.99 6.06
C ALA A 126 25.43 5.39 5.42
N ALA A 127 26.55 5.97 5.00
CA ALA A 127 26.57 7.31 4.38
C ALA A 127 25.80 7.35 3.06
N VAL A 128 25.96 6.34 2.19
CA VAL A 128 25.24 6.26 0.91
C VAL A 128 23.75 6.03 1.13
N PHE A 129 23.36 5.13 2.04
CA PHE A 129 21.95 4.81 2.32
C PHE A 129 21.21 6.01 2.93
N LEU A 130 21.79 6.65 3.94
CA LEU A 130 21.21 7.86 4.55
C LEU A 130 21.25 9.06 3.59
N GLY A 131 22.26 9.14 2.73
CA GLY A 131 22.34 10.13 1.64
C GLY A 131 21.22 9.95 0.62
N PHE A 132 20.89 8.71 0.24
CA PHE A 132 19.74 8.39 -0.61
C PHE A 132 18.41 8.81 0.05
N LEU A 133 18.18 8.45 1.31
CA LEU A 133 16.97 8.87 2.04
C LEU A 133 16.87 10.40 2.17
N LEU A 134 18.01 11.08 2.36
CA LEU A 134 18.06 12.55 2.40
C LEU A 134 17.77 13.16 1.03
N LEU A 135 18.29 12.59 -0.06
CA LEU A 135 18.00 13.02 -1.42
C LEU A 135 16.51 12.91 -1.73
N GLU A 136 15.90 11.74 -1.49
CA GLU A 136 14.46 11.51 -1.64
C GLU A 136 13.64 12.54 -0.83
N TYR A 137 14.05 12.80 0.41
CA TYR A 137 13.38 13.77 1.27
C TYR A 137 13.50 15.21 0.74
N VAL A 138 14.67 15.61 0.24
CA VAL A 138 14.88 16.93 -0.38
C VAL A 138 14.07 17.07 -1.67
N LEU A 139 14.00 16.03 -2.51
CA LEU A 139 13.17 16.07 -3.72
C LEU A 139 11.67 16.11 -3.37
N ALA A 140 11.23 15.37 -2.35
CA ALA A 140 9.86 15.46 -1.82
C ALA A 140 9.55 16.88 -1.32
N LEU A 141 10.49 17.58 -0.68
CA LEU A 141 10.33 18.98 -0.27
C LEU A 141 10.30 19.97 -1.44
N MET A 142 11.19 19.82 -2.43
CA MET A 142 11.44 20.85 -3.45
C MET A 142 10.60 20.73 -4.71
N LEU A 143 10.30 19.51 -5.17
CA LEU A 143 9.69 19.34 -6.49
C LEU A 143 8.21 19.76 -6.54
N PRO A 144 7.70 20.22 -7.71
CA PRO A 144 6.29 20.52 -7.94
C PRO A 144 5.40 19.33 -7.59
N ALA A 145 4.20 19.60 -7.06
CA ALA A 145 3.33 18.58 -6.51
C ALA A 145 1.85 18.89 -6.70
N ILE A 146 1.04 17.84 -6.78
CA ILE A 146 -0.41 17.93 -6.55
C ILE A 146 -0.69 17.78 -5.05
N TYR A 147 -1.72 18.46 -4.55
CA TYR A 147 -2.08 18.42 -3.13
C TYR A 147 -3.44 17.75 -2.95
N VAL A 148 -3.46 16.66 -2.20
CA VAL A 148 -4.65 15.79 -2.09
C VAL A 148 -4.99 15.58 -0.62
N LYS A 149 -6.26 15.78 -0.25
CA LYS A 149 -6.74 15.49 1.11
C LYS A 149 -7.09 14.01 1.22
N GLY A 150 -6.61 13.37 2.27
CA GLY A 150 -6.92 11.97 2.54
C GLY A 150 -8.35 11.71 3.03
N LEU A 151 -8.57 10.49 3.51
CA LEU A 151 -9.82 10.10 4.17
C LEU A 151 -9.97 10.81 5.53
N PRO A 152 -11.22 11.10 5.97
CA PRO A 152 -11.46 11.71 7.27
C PRO A 152 -11.06 10.76 8.41
N LEU A 153 -10.24 11.24 9.33
CA LEU A 153 -9.64 10.42 10.38
C LEU A 153 -10.46 10.46 11.68
N PRO A 154 -11.02 9.34 12.18
CA PRO A 154 -11.81 9.32 13.42
C PRO A 154 -11.02 9.82 14.64
N SER A 155 -9.72 9.49 14.70
CA SER A 155 -8.78 9.90 15.75
C SER A 155 -8.42 11.39 15.75
N GLU A 156 -8.76 12.13 14.68
CA GLU A 156 -8.53 13.57 14.55
C GLU A 156 -9.87 14.30 14.29
N ASN A 157 -10.96 13.83 14.92
CA ASN A 157 -12.30 14.39 14.83
C ASN A 157 -12.88 14.50 13.39
N GLY A 158 -12.47 13.62 12.48
CA GLY A 158 -12.86 13.66 11.06
C GLY A 158 -12.01 14.59 10.20
N TYR A 159 -10.95 15.20 10.75
CA TYR A 159 -9.98 15.97 9.98
C TYR A 159 -9.37 15.14 8.85
N ARG A 160 -9.17 15.77 7.69
CA ARG A 160 -8.47 15.18 6.54
C ARG A 160 -7.09 15.80 6.45
N LEU A 161 -6.05 14.98 6.57
CA LEU A 161 -4.68 15.42 6.33
C LEU A 161 -4.50 15.73 4.83
N THR A 162 -3.83 16.84 4.51
CA THR A 162 -3.36 17.14 3.16
C THR A 162 -2.01 16.47 2.95
N TYR A 163 -1.83 15.81 1.81
CA TYR A 163 -0.59 15.18 1.36
C TYR A 163 -0.05 15.95 0.16
N LYS A 164 1.29 16.07 0.11
CA LYS A 164 2.02 16.61 -1.04
C LYS A 164 2.44 15.41 -1.89
N CYS A 165 1.92 15.32 -3.11
CA CYS A 165 2.20 14.21 -4.02
C CYS A 165 3.06 14.70 -5.19
N ASN A 166 4.29 14.24 -5.24
CA ASN A 166 5.27 14.53 -6.30
C ASN A 166 6.12 13.31 -6.67
N ALA A 167 5.60 12.11 -6.41
CA ALA A 167 6.19 10.81 -6.67
C ALA A 167 6.95 10.75 -8.00
N VAL A 168 6.19 10.71 -9.09
CA VAL A 168 6.63 10.78 -10.49
C VAL A 168 7.80 11.73 -10.74
N SER A 169 7.72 12.96 -10.22
CA SER A 169 8.74 13.98 -10.47
C SER A 169 10.07 13.62 -9.84
N ALA A 170 10.10 13.16 -8.58
CA ALA A 170 11.37 12.74 -7.97
C ALA A 170 11.88 11.43 -8.58
N TRP A 171 10.98 10.50 -8.92
CA TRP A 171 11.36 9.24 -9.56
C TRP A 171 12.21 9.46 -10.83
N TYR A 172 11.74 10.32 -11.75
CA TYR A 172 12.54 10.67 -12.93
C TYR A 172 13.78 11.50 -12.61
N CYS A 173 13.75 12.39 -11.61
CA CYS A 173 14.96 13.09 -11.16
C CYS A 173 16.02 12.13 -10.61
N VAL A 174 15.63 11.10 -9.86
CA VAL A 174 16.53 10.10 -9.25
C VAL A 174 17.14 9.22 -10.34
N LEU A 175 16.36 8.77 -11.32
CA LEU A 175 16.87 8.09 -12.51
C LEU A 175 17.93 8.92 -13.25
N ILE A 176 17.70 10.23 -13.42
CA ILE A 176 18.67 11.14 -14.05
C ILE A 176 19.93 11.27 -13.18
N ILE A 177 19.79 11.54 -11.87
CA ILE A 177 20.91 11.69 -10.94
C ILE A 177 21.79 10.43 -10.92
N VAL A 178 21.17 9.25 -10.75
CA VAL A 178 21.89 7.97 -10.71
C VAL A 178 22.52 7.63 -12.08
N GLY A 179 21.82 7.95 -13.18
CA GLY A 179 22.37 7.81 -14.52
C GLY A 179 23.62 8.68 -14.75
N LEU A 180 23.62 9.93 -14.29
CA LEU A 180 24.77 10.83 -14.36
C LEU A 180 25.92 10.37 -13.44
N LEU A 181 25.63 9.95 -12.20
CA LEU A 181 26.62 9.42 -11.26
C LEU A 181 27.33 8.18 -11.82
N HIS A 182 26.60 7.32 -12.53
CA HIS A 182 27.17 6.16 -13.22
C HIS A 182 27.97 6.57 -14.46
N TYR A 183 27.42 7.43 -15.33
CA TYR A 183 28.06 7.87 -16.57
C TYR A 183 29.40 8.58 -16.34
N TYR A 184 29.49 9.45 -15.33
CA TYR A 184 30.72 10.13 -14.94
C TYR A 184 31.64 9.29 -14.02
N GLY A 185 31.24 8.06 -13.66
CA GLY A 185 32.02 7.18 -12.78
C GLY A 185 32.16 7.67 -11.33
N ILE A 186 31.36 8.67 -10.91
CA ILE A 186 31.38 9.26 -9.56
C ILE A 186 30.87 8.25 -8.53
N TYR A 187 29.79 7.54 -8.87
CA TYR A 187 29.28 6.44 -8.08
C TYR A 187 28.68 5.38 -9.03
N PRO A 188 29.46 4.34 -9.41
CA PRO A 188 29.00 3.31 -10.32
C PRO A 188 27.79 2.53 -9.77
N LEU A 189 26.78 2.33 -10.63
CA LEU A 189 25.52 1.67 -10.28
C LEU A 189 25.72 0.30 -9.61
N ASN A 190 26.73 -0.46 -10.02
CA ASN A 190 27.03 -1.81 -9.53
C ASN A 190 27.57 -1.87 -8.09
N GLU A 191 27.93 -0.74 -7.47
CA GLU A 191 28.43 -0.72 -6.09
C GLU A 191 27.38 -1.13 -5.05
N LEU A 192 26.08 -0.92 -5.31
CA LEU A 192 24.99 -1.42 -4.44
C LEU A 192 24.96 -2.95 -4.38
N ARG A 193 25.13 -3.65 -5.52
CA ARG A 193 25.17 -5.11 -5.62
C ARG A 193 26.42 -5.68 -4.95
N ARG A 194 27.57 -5.05 -5.15
CA ARG A 194 28.85 -5.46 -4.54
C ARG A 194 28.83 -5.35 -3.02
N ASN A 195 28.23 -4.29 -2.50
CA ASN A 195 28.14 -4.03 -1.05
C ASN A 195 26.78 -4.44 -0.47
N TYR A 196 26.06 -5.37 -1.12
CA TYR A 196 24.66 -5.67 -0.81
C TYR A 196 24.44 -6.04 0.65
N GLY A 197 25.27 -6.94 1.23
CA GLY A 197 25.12 -7.35 2.61
C GLY A 197 25.31 -6.19 3.60
N HIS A 198 26.28 -5.31 3.35
CA HIS A 198 26.49 -4.09 4.14
C HIS A 198 25.28 -3.15 4.06
N PHE A 199 24.69 -3.00 2.87
CA PHE A 199 23.44 -2.23 2.69
C PHE A 199 22.23 -2.88 3.35
N LEU A 200 22.10 -4.21 3.32
CA LEU A 200 21.03 -4.97 3.99
C LEU A 200 21.09 -4.77 5.51
N THR A 201 22.28 -4.85 6.11
CA THR A 201 22.49 -4.56 7.54
C THR A 201 22.21 -3.10 7.87
N THR A 202 22.65 -2.17 7.02
CA THR A 202 22.37 -0.74 7.17
C THR A 202 20.86 -0.45 7.14
N ALA A 203 20.13 -1.05 6.19
CA ALA A 203 18.68 -0.91 6.06
C ALA A 203 17.93 -1.53 7.25
N THR A 204 18.39 -2.69 7.72
CA THR A 204 17.87 -3.35 8.93
C THR A 204 18.00 -2.45 10.17
N ILE A 205 19.21 -1.97 10.46
CA ILE A 205 19.48 -1.09 11.61
C ILE A 205 18.68 0.23 11.49
N THR A 206 18.59 0.79 10.28
CA THR A 206 17.83 2.03 10.03
C THR A 206 16.33 1.80 10.23
N ALA A 207 15.80 0.66 9.78
CA ALA A 207 14.41 0.28 10.01
C ALA A 207 14.07 0.18 11.51
N ASP A 208 14.91 -0.50 12.29
CA ASP A 208 14.70 -0.64 13.73
C ASP A 208 14.80 0.71 14.45
N PHE A 209 15.77 1.56 14.06
CA PHE A 209 15.89 2.92 14.58
C PHE A 209 14.64 3.76 14.27
N ILE A 210 14.13 3.72 13.03
CA ILE A 210 12.87 4.38 12.64
C ILE A 210 11.72 3.83 13.50
N SER A 211 11.66 2.51 13.71
CA SER A 211 10.61 1.84 14.50
C SER A 211 10.57 2.30 15.96
N VAL A 212 11.73 2.39 16.61
CA VAL A 212 11.88 2.93 17.96
C VAL A 212 11.51 4.42 17.99
N TRP A 213 12.01 5.21 17.03
CA TRP A 213 11.74 6.64 16.95
C TRP A 213 10.25 6.95 16.77
N VAL A 214 9.54 6.26 15.88
CA VAL A 214 8.09 6.47 15.70
C VAL A 214 7.30 5.97 16.90
N TYR A 215 7.66 4.81 17.48
CA TYR A 215 6.97 4.32 18.67
C TYR A 215 7.04 5.32 19.84
N VAL A 216 8.22 5.88 20.10
CA VAL A 216 8.46 6.87 21.16
C VAL A 216 7.80 8.22 20.86
N THR A 217 7.98 8.77 19.65
CA THR A 217 7.37 10.08 19.29
C THR A 217 5.84 10.02 19.23
N GLY A 218 5.28 8.88 18.80
CA GLY A 218 3.84 8.64 18.75
C GLY A 218 3.18 8.43 20.11
N TYR A 219 3.95 8.34 21.20
CA TYR A 219 3.43 8.05 22.54
C TYR A 219 2.42 9.10 23.05
N LYS A 220 2.52 10.36 22.59
CA LYS A 220 1.55 11.43 22.90
C LYS A 220 0.28 11.38 22.03
N ARG A 221 0.25 10.60 20.95
CA ARG A 221 -0.87 10.44 20.01
C ARG A 221 -1.30 8.98 19.87
N ARG A 222 -1.25 8.24 20.98
CA ARG A 222 -1.60 6.82 21.05
C ARG A 222 -3.07 6.54 20.70
N ILE A 223 -3.30 5.62 19.78
CA ILE A 223 -4.62 5.12 19.38
C ILE A 223 -4.59 3.60 19.24
N ARG A 224 -5.75 2.93 19.35
CA ARG A 224 -5.87 1.45 19.23
C ARG A 224 -4.73 0.68 19.92
N MET A 225 -4.38 1.07 21.15
CA MET A 225 -3.35 0.37 21.95
C MET A 225 -3.97 -0.86 22.61
N THR A 226 -3.20 -1.94 22.67
CA THR A 226 -3.63 -3.22 23.25
C THR A 226 -3.13 -3.43 24.68
N GLY A 227 -2.10 -2.68 25.09
CA GLY A 227 -1.42 -2.85 26.37
C GLY A 227 -0.32 -3.91 26.36
N ASN A 228 -0.19 -4.70 25.28
CA ASN A 228 0.95 -5.58 25.07
C ASN A 228 2.06 -4.85 24.31
N PHE A 229 3.20 -4.62 24.95
CA PHE A 229 4.31 -3.88 24.35
C PHE A 229 4.81 -4.45 23.02
N ILE A 230 4.95 -5.77 22.90
CA ILE A 230 5.48 -6.43 21.71
C ILE A 230 4.57 -6.17 20.49
N TYR A 231 3.26 -6.33 20.69
CA TYR A 231 2.27 -6.08 19.65
C TYR A 231 2.08 -4.59 19.35
N ASP A 232 2.06 -3.75 20.37
CA ASP A 232 1.93 -2.30 20.19
C ASP A 232 3.19 -1.68 19.55
N PHE A 233 4.37 -2.27 19.71
CA PHE A 233 5.59 -1.91 18.97
C PHE A 233 5.53 -2.35 17.51
N PHE A 234 5.13 -3.60 17.26
CA PHE A 234 4.95 -4.14 15.91
C PHE A 234 3.97 -3.30 15.07
N MET A 235 2.79 -3.00 15.64
CA MET A 235 1.75 -2.21 14.97
C MET A 235 2.03 -0.70 15.03
N GLY A 236 2.70 -0.20 16.07
CA GLY A 236 3.00 1.22 16.26
C GLY A 236 2.05 1.93 17.24
N SER A 237 2.44 3.13 17.67
CA SER A 237 1.72 3.90 18.69
C SER A 237 0.72 4.92 18.11
N ALA A 238 1.12 5.73 17.13
CA ALA A 238 0.26 6.70 16.45
C ALA A 238 -0.04 6.33 14.98
N LEU A 239 -1.03 7.02 14.38
CA LEU A 239 -1.43 6.79 12.98
C LEU A 239 -0.36 7.27 12.00
N ASN A 240 -0.20 8.60 11.89
CA ASN A 240 0.59 9.26 10.85
C ASN A 240 1.59 10.22 11.49
N TYR A 241 2.81 10.21 10.97
CA TYR A 241 3.93 11.05 11.42
C TYR A 241 4.28 12.02 10.30
N ARG A 242 4.64 13.25 10.68
CA ARG A 242 4.95 14.33 9.73
C ARG A 242 6.34 14.88 9.98
N LEU A 243 7.16 14.83 8.94
CA LEU A 243 8.44 15.52 8.88
C LEU A 243 8.20 17.00 8.53
N PRO A 244 9.23 17.87 8.66
CA PRO A 244 9.17 19.23 8.15
C PRO A 244 8.69 19.29 6.68
N GLY A 245 8.08 20.41 6.28
CA GLY A 245 7.42 20.52 4.97
C GLY A 245 6.13 19.66 4.82
N ASN A 246 5.59 19.12 5.92
CA ASN A 246 4.36 18.32 5.95
C ASN A 246 4.44 16.98 5.18
N ILE A 247 5.65 16.45 4.94
CA ILE A 247 5.87 15.14 4.33
C ILE A 247 5.40 14.04 5.30
N ASP A 248 4.55 13.13 4.82
CA ASP A 248 4.05 11.99 5.60
C ASP A 248 5.06 10.84 5.59
N VAL A 249 5.45 10.36 6.78
CA VAL A 249 6.47 9.32 6.91
C VAL A 249 6.04 8.00 6.26
N LYS A 250 4.74 7.67 6.27
CA LYS A 250 4.27 6.43 5.62
C LYS A 250 4.35 6.52 4.11
N LEU A 251 3.80 7.59 3.54
CA LEU A 251 3.78 7.81 2.09
C LEU A 251 5.22 7.93 1.56
N PHE A 252 6.09 8.59 2.34
CA PHE A 252 7.52 8.63 2.07
C PHE A 252 8.16 7.23 2.08
N ALA A 253 7.95 6.44 3.14
CA ALA A 253 8.52 5.10 3.22
C ALA A 253 7.97 4.18 2.12
N GLU A 254 6.66 4.23 1.85
CA GLU A 254 5.98 3.40 0.86
C GLU A 254 6.44 3.73 -0.56
N CYS A 255 6.33 4.98 -1.02
CA CYS A 255 6.72 5.33 -2.39
C CYS A 255 8.25 5.52 -2.51
N ARG A 256 8.81 6.50 -1.78
CA ARG A 256 10.16 7.04 -1.97
C ARG A 256 11.28 6.10 -1.59
N ASN A 257 11.10 5.36 -0.49
CA ASN A 257 12.14 4.45 -0.02
C ASN A 257 11.98 3.09 -0.69
N SER A 258 10.85 2.42 -0.44
CA SER A 258 10.65 1.01 -0.75
C SER A 258 10.81 0.67 -2.23
N TRP A 259 10.04 1.33 -3.10
CA TRP A 259 9.94 0.97 -4.51
C TRP A 259 11.10 1.54 -5.34
N VAL A 260 11.54 2.77 -5.05
CA VAL A 260 12.74 3.36 -5.68
C VAL A 260 13.97 2.52 -5.37
N LEU A 261 14.20 2.13 -4.11
CA LEU A 261 15.39 1.36 -3.71
C LEU A 261 15.38 -0.06 -4.32
N LEU A 262 14.21 -0.71 -4.43
CA LEU A 262 14.07 -1.97 -5.18
C LEU A 262 14.60 -1.83 -6.61
N MET A 263 14.26 -0.73 -7.30
CA MET A 263 14.73 -0.51 -8.66
C MET A 263 16.22 -0.17 -8.71
N MET A 264 16.76 0.58 -7.74
CA MET A 264 18.20 0.84 -7.65
C MET A 264 19.00 -0.46 -7.44
N LEU A 265 18.55 -1.35 -6.57
CA LEU A 265 19.15 -2.68 -6.37
C LEU A 265 19.07 -3.53 -7.65
N THR A 266 17.95 -3.47 -8.38
CA THR A 266 17.76 -4.20 -9.64
C THR A 266 18.69 -3.70 -10.75
N LEU A 267 18.78 -2.38 -10.94
CA LEU A 267 19.71 -1.74 -11.87
C LEU A 267 21.17 -2.00 -11.47
N SER A 268 21.46 -2.09 -10.18
CA SER A 268 22.80 -2.46 -9.69
C SER A 268 23.19 -3.89 -10.05
N CYS A 269 22.27 -4.85 -9.90
CA CYS A 269 22.48 -6.24 -10.33
C CYS A 269 22.70 -6.31 -11.85
N ALA A 270 21.94 -5.54 -12.63
CA ALA A 270 22.13 -5.44 -14.08
C ALA A 270 23.50 -4.82 -14.44
N ALA A 271 23.90 -3.74 -13.79
CA ALA A 271 25.19 -3.10 -14.03
C ALA A 271 26.38 -4.03 -13.70
N GLU A 272 26.28 -4.83 -12.63
CA GLU A 272 27.32 -5.82 -12.32
C GLU A 272 27.33 -6.97 -13.33
N GLN A 273 26.17 -7.48 -13.77
CA GLN A 273 26.10 -8.48 -14.85
C GLN A 273 26.71 -7.95 -16.15
N TYR A 274 26.40 -6.71 -16.54
CA TYR A 274 26.98 -6.08 -17.74
C TYR A 274 28.50 -5.92 -17.62
N ARG A 275 29.01 -5.56 -16.44
CA ARG A 275 30.45 -5.46 -16.16
C ARG A 275 31.17 -6.81 -16.26
N GLU A 276 30.50 -7.89 -15.91
CA GLU A 276 31.07 -9.25 -15.91
C GLU A 276 30.99 -9.96 -17.27
N LEU A 277 29.97 -9.65 -18.08
CA LEU A 277 29.69 -10.35 -19.36
C LEU A 277 29.86 -9.48 -20.61
N GLY A 278 29.84 -8.16 -20.48
CA GLY A 278 29.74 -7.22 -21.61
C GLY A 278 28.34 -7.10 -22.23
N TYR A 279 27.34 -7.80 -21.70
CA TYR A 279 25.94 -7.75 -22.11
C TYR A 279 24.99 -8.08 -20.94
N LEU A 280 23.69 -7.82 -21.12
CA LEU A 280 22.64 -8.22 -20.19
C LEU A 280 21.91 -9.45 -20.73
N THR A 281 21.64 -10.44 -19.87
CA THR A 281 20.84 -11.61 -20.27
C THR A 281 19.38 -11.24 -20.44
N GLY A 282 18.65 -11.99 -21.29
CA GLY A 282 17.22 -11.75 -21.49
C GLY A 282 16.40 -11.83 -20.18
N ASN A 283 16.82 -12.66 -19.23
CA ASN A 283 16.21 -12.79 -17.91
C ASN A 283 16.39 -11.50 -17.07
N MET A 284 17.57 -10.87 -17.12
CA MET A 284 17.83 -9.61 -16.42
C MET A 284 17.03 -8.45 -17.03
N ILE A 285 16.97 -8.37 -18.37
CA ILE A 285 16.16 -7.38 -19.09
C ILE A 285 14.67 -7.52 -18.71
N PHE A 286 14.17 -8.75 -18.60
CA PHE A 286 12.82 -9.02 -18.12
C PHE A 286 12.59 -8.47 -16.70
N MET A 287 13.51 -8.71 -15.76
CA MET A 287 13.38 -8.19 -14.39
C MET A 287 13.47 -6.67 -14.28
N ILE A 288 14.33 -6.02 -15.08
CA ILE A 288 14.36 -4.55 -15.21
C ILE A 288 13.00 -4.02 -15.63
N LEU A 289 12.39 -4.59 -16.69
CA LEU A 289 11.07 -4.19 -17.15
C LEU A 289 10.00 -4.43 -16.08
N ALA A 290 10.03 -5.59 -15.43
CA ALA A 290 9.02 -5.99 -14.46
C ALA A 290 9.01 -5.10 -13.20
N HIS A 291 10.18 -4.78 -12.65
CA HIS A 291 10.28 -3.83 -11.54
C HIS A 291 10.02 -2.38 -11.98
N LEU A 292 10.50 -1.96 -13.16
CA LEU A 292 10.24 -0.61 -13.68
C LEU A 292 8.73 -0.33 -13.83
N LEU A 293 7.97 -1.27 -14.39
CA LEU A 293 6.52 -1.16 -14.52
C LEU A 293 5.84 -1.00 -13.15
N TYR A 294 6.23 -1.80 -12.17
CA TYR A 294 5.62 -1.78 -10.84
C TYR A 294 5.93 -0.47 -10.09
N VAL A 295 7.21 -0.08 -10.05
CA VAL A 295 7.66 1.15 -9.38
C VAL A 295 7.04 2.38 -10.04
N ASN A 296 7.06 2.46 -11.37
CA ASN A 296 6.44 3.57 -12.07
C ASN A 296 4.91 3.64 -11.84
N ALA A 297 4.22 2.53 -11.61
CA ALA A 297 2.79 2.54 -11.28
C ALA A 297 2.49 2.96 -9.83
N VAL A 298 3.36 2.64 -8.87
CA VAL A 298 3.32 3.22 -7.53
C VAL A 298 3.53 4.73 -7.62
N GLU A 299 4.56 5.17 -8.34
CA GLU A 299 4.90 6.59 -8.42
C GLU A 299 3.84 7.41 -9.17
N LYS A 300 3.23 6.87 -10.25
CA LYS A 300 2.15 7.57 -10.98
C LYS A 300 0.80 7.59 -10.25
N GLY A 301 0.65 6.76 -9.21
CA GLY A 301 -0.59 6.58 -8.45
C GLY A 301 -0.49 7.01 -6.98
N GLU A 302 0.47 7.85 -6.62
CA GLU A 302 0.71 8.28 -5.24
C GLU A 302 -0.54 8.90 -4.58
N GLU A 303 -1.33 9.67 -5.32
CA GLU A 303 -2.59 10.24 -4.83
C GLU A 303 -3.65 9.17 -4.53
N CYS A 304 -3.61 8.04 -5.24
CA CYS A 304 -4.45 6.89 -4.95
C CYS A 304 -4.03 6.17 -3.66
N ILE A 305 -2.72 6.13 -3.35
CA ILE A 305 -2.14 5.45 -2.18
C ILE A 305 -2.62 6.08 -0.87
N ILE A 306 -2.86 7.40 -0.82
CA ILE A 306 -3.42 8.07 0.37
C ILE A 306 -4.75 7.43 0.85
N SER A 307 -5.51 6.85 -0.08
CA SER A 307 -6.78 6.19 0.23
C SER A 307 -6.63 4.75 0.72
N THR A 308 -5.42 4.17 0.74
CA THR A 308 -5.20 2.78 1.16
C THR A 308 -5.47 2.59 2.65
N TRP A 309 -5.56 1.33 3.05
CA TRP A 309 -5.65 0.95 4.46
C TRP A 309 -4.39 1.40 5.22
N ASP A 310 -3.24 1.27 4.59
CA ASP A 310 -1.93 1.41 5.22
C ASP A 310 -1.66 2.88 5.59
N ILE A 311 -2.06 3.82 4.73
CA ILE A 311 -2.06 5.26 5.05
C ILE A 311 -3.19 5.66 6.00
N ALA A 312 -4.45 5.30 5.70
CA ALA A 312 -5.62 5.89 6.36
C ALA A 312 -6.02 5.23 7.70
N TYR A 313 -5.64 3.98 7.96
CA TYR A 313 -6.01 3.25 9.17
C TYR A 313 -4.86 2.55 9.85
N GLU A 314 -3.93 1.92 9.14
CA GLU A 314 -2.89 1.14 9.80
C GLU A 314 -1.99 2.05 10.64
N LYS A 315 -1.49 1.57 11.79
CA LYS A 315 -0.53 2.37 12.57
C LYS A 315 0.86 2.23 11.96
N PHE A 316 1.70 3.27 12.08
CA PHE A 316 3.09 3.16 11.65
C PHE A 316 3.96 2.80 12.87
N GLY A 317 4.37 1.53 12.87
CA GLY A 317 5.29 0.91 13.81
C GLY A 317 6.27 -0.01 13.06
N TRP A 318 6.87 -0.96 13.78
CA TRP A 318 7.93 -1.80 13.22
C TRP A 318 7.55 -2.50 11.93
N MET A 319 6.31 -3.02 11.80
CA MET A 319 5.87 -3.71 10.60
C MET A 319 6.05 -2.86 9.33
N LEU A 320 5.50 -1.65 9.30
CA LEU A 320 5.58 -0.79 8.12
C LEU A 320 6.97 -0.16 7.96
N ALA A 321 7.64 0.19 9.05
CA ALA A 321 8.99 0.74 9.01
C ALA A 321 10.00 -0.27 8.44
N TYR A 322 9.96 -1.51 8.90
CA TYR A 322 10.83 -2.60 8.43
C TYR A 322 10.51 -3.01 7.00
N TRP A 323 9.25 -3.28 6.68
CA TRP A 323 8.91 -3.75 5.33
C TRP A 323 9.17 -2.70 4.25
N ASN A 324 8.97 -1.41 4.52
CA ASN A 324 9.23 -0.36 3.54
C ASN A 324 10.72 0.07 3.44
N THR A 325 11.55 -0.21 4.46
CA THR A 325 12.96 0.21 4.48
C THR A 325 13.92 -0.92 4.13
N CYS A 326 13.59 -2.16 4.53
CA CYS A 326 14.45 -3.33 4.38
C CYS A 326 13.72 -4.46 3.65
N GLY A 327 12.51 -4.81 4.09
CA GLY A 327 11.78 -5.99 3.62
C GLY A 327 11.57 -6.02 2.11
N VAL A 328 10.79 -5.08 1.57
CA VAL A 328 10.46 -5.01 0.14
C VAL A 328 11.72 -4.79 -0.74
N PRO A 329 12.59 -3.79 -0.52
CA PRO A 329 13.72 -3.55 -1.41
C PRO A 329 14.67 -4.75 -1.52
N PHE A 330 15.07 -5.31 -0.38
CA PHE A 330 16.14 -6.32 -0.34
C PHE A 330 15.61 -7.73 -0.59
N LEU A 331 14.37 -8.05 -0.20
CA LEU A 331 13.78 -9.36 -0.51
C LEU A 331 13.30 -9.44 -1.96
N TYR A 332 12.69 -8.39 -2.51
CA TYR A 332 12.11 -8.45 -3.86
C TYR A 332 13.16 -8.21 -4.96
N CYS A 333 14.40 -7.78 -4.62
CA CYS A 333 15.50 -7.76 -5.58
C CYS A 333 16.21 -9.12 -5.70
N MET A 334 15.88 -10.12 -4.88
CA MET A 334 16.57 -11.42 -4.84
C MET A 334 16.52 -12.16 -6.18
N GLN A 335 15.48 -11.93 -7.00
CA GLN A 335 15.37 -12.45 -8.37
C GLN A 335 16.48 -11.86 -9.26
N ALA A 336 16.69 -10.53 -9.22
CA ALA A 336 17.75 -9.88 -9.98
C ALA A 336 19.14 -10.30 -9.50
N MET A 337 19.33 -10.42 -8.18
CA MET A 337 20.56 -10.97 -7.61
C MET A 337 20.81 -12.41 -8.07
N TYR A 338 19.81 -13.29 -7.98
CA TYR A 338 19.93 -14.69 -8.41
C TYR A 338 20.26 -14.80 -9.91
N ILE A 339 19.68 -13.95 -10.76
CA ILE A 339 20.02 -13.91 -12.18
C ILE A 339 21.48 -13.49 -12.42
N GLN A 340 21.97 -12.45 -11.75
CA GLN A 340 23.37 -12.02 -11.91
C GLN A 340 24.37 -13.01 -11.28
N THR A 341 24.02 -13.65 -10.17
CA THR A 341 24.94 -14.48 -9.37
C THR A 341 24.95 -15.95 -9.83
N VAL A 342 23.76 -16.54 -9.98
CA VAL A 342 23.58 -17.99 -10.19
C VAL A 342 23.29 -18.33 -11.65
N LEU A 343 22.48 -17.53 -12.34
CA LEU A 343 22.12 -17.74 -13.74
C LEU A 343 22.95 -16.89 -14.71
N LYS A 344 24.14 -16.44 -14.31
CA LYS A 344 24.94 -15.45 -15.02
C LYS A 344 24.96 -15.63 -16.54
N GLU A 345 25.21 -16.86 -17.02
CA GLU A 345 25.23 -17.24 -18.45
C GLU A 345 23.98 -18.05 -18.89
N LYS A 346 23.09 -18.44 -17.96
CA LYS A 346 21.87 -19.20 -18.25
C LYS A 346 20.71 -18.25 -18.56
N GLU A 347 20.35 -18.12 -19.84
CA GLU A 347 19.12 -17.41 -20.24
C GLU A 347 18.00 -18.35 -20.72
N HIS A 348 16.75 -17.89 -20.56
CA HIS A 348 15.60 -18.55 -21.15
C HIS A 348 15.60 -18.40 -22.68
N PRO A 349 15.16 -19.41 -23.45
CA PRO A 349 14.90 -19.27 -24.87
C PRO A 349 14.08 -18.02 -25.21
N ARG A 350 14.49 -17.29 -26.26
CA ARG A 350 13.90 -15.98 -26.62
C ARG A 350 12.38 -15.99 -26.80
N TRP A 351 11.80 -17.12 -27.23
CA TRP A 351 10.34 -17.28 -27.35
C TRP A 351 9.63 -17.37 -25.99
N ILE A 352 10.27 -17.97 -24.97
CA ILE A 352 9.78 -17.98 -23.58
C ILE A 352 9.81 -16.57 -23.02
N LEU A 353 10.93 -15.85 -23.21
CA LEU A 353 11.05 -14.45 -22.79
C LEU A 353 9.99 -13.56 -23.47
N GLY A 354 9.78 -13.71 -24.78
CA GLY A 354 8.72 -13.00 -25.50
C GLY A 354 7.32 -13.29 -24.94
N LEU A 355 7.02 -14.56 -24.67
CA LEU A 355 5.75 -14.95 -24.03
C LEU A 355 5.62 -14.35 -22.62
N MET A 356 6.67 -14.41 -21.80
CA MET A 356 6.69 -13.82 -20.45
C MET A 356 6.47 -12.30 -20.49
N VAL A 357 7.10 -11.57 -21.42
CA VAL A 357 6.88 -10.13 -21.61
C VAL A 357 5.42 -9.85 -22.02
N CYS A 358 4.85 -10.63 -22.94
CA CYS A 358 3.44 -10.48 -23.32
C CYS A 358 2.49 -10.70 -22.13
N ILE A 359 2.71 -11.73 -21.31
CA ILE A 359 1.90 -11.99 -20.12
C ILE A 359 2.11 -10.87 -19.07
N LEU A 360 3.35 -10.42 -18.85
CA LEU A 360 3.68 -9.32 -17.94
C LEU A 360 2.97 -8.03 -18.33
N LEU A 361 2.99 -7.64 -19.62
CA LEU A 361 2.32 -6.42 -20.09
C LEU A 361 0.79 -6.52 -20.00
N ALA A 362 0.21 -7.68 -20.32
CA ALA A 362 -1.22 -7.93 -20.15
C ALA A 362 -1.65 -7.91 -18.67
N ALA A 363 -0.85 -8.52 -17.79
CA ALA A 363 -1.05 -8.49 -16.35
C ALA A 363 -0.92 -7.08 -15.80
N TYR A 364 0.13 -6.34 -16.18
CA TYR A 364 0.32 -4.94 -15.79
C TYR A 364 -0.88 -4.07 -16.21
N TYR A 365 -1.32 -4.15 -17.47
CA TYR A 365 -2.50 -3.41 -17.95
C TYR A 365 -3.75 -3.72 -17.10
N LEU A 366 -4.04 -5.00 -16.87
CA LEU A 366 -5.18 -5.41 -16.06
C LEU A 366 -5.06 -4.91 -14.62
N TRP A 367 -3.93 -5.16 -13.95
CA TRP A 367 -3.70 -4.77 -12.56
C TRP A 367 -3.79 -3.25 -12.36
N ASP A 368 -3.14 -2.46 -13.23
CA ASP A 368 -3.18 -1.00 -13.20
C ASP A 368 -4.61 -0.49 -13.40
N THR A 369 -5.29 -0.95 -14.46
CA THR A 369 -6.66 -0.52 -14.78
C THR A 369 -7.67 -0.92 -13.70
N ILE A 370 -7.58 -2.13 -13.15
CA ILE A 370 -8.45 -2.59 -12.03
C ILE A 370 -8.22 -1.70 -10.80
N ASN A 371 -6.95 -1.41 -10.46
CA ASN A 371 -6.65 -0.56 -9.31
C ASN A 371 -7.10 0.89 -9.53
N SER A 372 -6.89 1.46 -10.72
CA SER A 372 -7.38 2.80 -11.09
C SER A 372 -8.91 2.89 -10.98
N GLN A 373 -9.66 1.95 -11.55
CA GLN A 373 -11.13 1.95 -11.46
C GLN A 373 -11.62 1.97 -10.00
N LYS A 374 -11.02 1.13 -9.14
CA LYS A 374 -11.29 1.10 -7.70
C LYS A 374 -10.94 2.42 -7.02
N ASN A 375 -9.75 2.95 -7.27
CA ASN A 375 -9.20 4.09 -6.54
C ASN A 375 -9.88 5.40 -6.96
N HIS A 376 -10.01 5.64 -8.26
CA HIS A 376 -10.73 6.80 -8.79
C HIS A 376 -12.20 6.82 -8.34
N PHE A 377 -12.89 5.67 -8.32
CA PHE A 377 -14.24 5.60 -7.75
C PHE A 377 -14.26 6.01 -6.27
N ARG A 378 -13.30 5.53 -5.47
CA ARG A 378 -13.19 5.88 -4.03
C ARG A 378 -12.84 7.35 -3.83
N MET A 379 -12.01 7.93 -4.69
CA MET A 379 -11.64 9.36 -4.67
C MET A 379 -12.83 10.26 -5.03
N HIS A 380 -13.53 9.95 -6.13
CA HIS A 380 -14.74 10.66 -6.55
C HIS A 380 -15.82 10.63 -5.46
N ARG A 381 -16.12 9.44 -4.91
CA ARG A 381 -17.04 9.29 -3.77
C ARG A 381 -16.58 10.02 -2.49
N SER A 382 -15.28 10.32 -2.36
CA SER A 382 -14.71 11.07 -1.24
C SER A 382 -14.64 12.58 -1.49
N GLY A 383 -15.10 13.06 -2.65
CA GLY A 383 -15.13 14.47 -3.04
C GLY A 383 -13.85 15.02 -3.65
N VAL A 384 -12.91 14.18 -4.09
CA VAL A 384 -11.67 14.65 -4.73
C VAL A 384 -12.02 15.26 -6.11
N PRO A 385 -11.50 16.46 -6.46
CA PRO A 385 -11.71 17.09 -7.76
C PRO A 385 -11.33 16.20 -8.95
N MET A 386 -12.12 16.26 -10.03
CA MET A 386 -11.89 15.45 -11.23
C MET A 386 -10.59 15.78 -11.97
N GLU A 387 -10.06 17.00 -11.82
CA GLU A 387 -8.74 17.40 -12.34
C GLU A 387 -7.60 16.56 -11.74
N ILE A 388 -7.71 16.20 -10.46
CA ILE A 388 -6.75 15.34 -9.75
C ILE A 388 -6.97 13.88 -10.15
N ILE A 389 -8.22 13.43 -10.24
CA ILE A 389 -8.57 12.05 -10.63
C ILE A 389 -8.19 11.75 -12.10
N ARG A 390 -8.17 12.76 -12.96
CA ARG A 390 -7.73 12.66 -14.37
C ARG A 390 -6.31 13.21 -14.58
N SER A 391 -5.45 13.08 -13.55
CA SER A 391 -4.02 13.33 -13.70
C SER A 391 -3.43 12.46 -14.82
N ASN A 392 -2.56 13.06 -15.64
CA ASN A 392 -2.01 12.45 -16.86
C ASN A 392 -0.56 11.97 -16.66
N ALA A 393 -0.25 11.39 -15.50
CA ALA A 393 1.06 10.79 -15.25
C ALA A 393 1.28 9.55 -16.15
N PHE A 394 2.49 9.43 -16.71
CA PHE A 394 2.80 8.38 -17.68
C PHE A 394 3.15 7.03 -17.01
N PRO A 395 2.71 5.88 -17.58
CA PRO A 395 1.72 5.72 -18.63
C PRO A 395 0.29 5.71 -18.05
N GLN A 396 -0.64 6.42 -18.70
CA GLN A 396 -2.06 6.34 -18.37
C GLN A 396 -2.74 5.32 -19.28
N MET A 397 -3.36 4.29 -18.69
CA MET A 397 -4.02 3.23 -19.44
C MET A 397 -5.47 3.61 -19.81
N PRO A 398 -6.02 3.09 -20.93
CA PRO A 398 -7.42 3.28 -21.24
C PRO A 398 -8.34 2.65 -20.18
N TRP A 399 -9.53 3.21 -20.01
CA TRP A 399 -10.59 2.70 -19.11
C TRP A 399 -10.25 2.67 -17.61
N CYS A 400 -9.21 3.41 -17.17
CA CYS A 400 -8.88 3.65 -15.76
C CYS A 400 -9.96 4.42 -14.98
N TYR A 401 -10.89 5.12 -15.66
CA TYR A 401 -12.06 5.74 -15.06
C TYR A 401 -13.33 5.28 -15.80
N ILE A 402 -14.39 5.02 -15.05
CA ILE A 402 -15.71 4.71 -15.61
C ILE A 402 -16.64 5.86 -15.24
N GLU A 403 -17.21 6.51 -16.25
CA GLU A 403 -18.22 7.56 -16.05
C GLU A 403 -19.55 6.91 -15.63
N ASN A 404 -20.20 7.46 -14.60
CA ASN A 404 -21.48 6.99 -14.07
C ASN A 404 -21.53 5.46 -13.81
N PRO A 405 -20.59 4.89 -13.03
CA PRO A 405 -20.48 3.45 -12.86
C PRO A 405 -21.68 2.86 -12.13
N ARG A 406 -22.02 1.61 -12.46
CA ARG A 406 -23.02 0.83 -11.74
C ARG A 406 -22.59 0.65 -10.29
N THR A 407 -23.43 1.12 -9.37
CA THR A 407 -23.18 1.06 -7.93
C THR A 407 -24.39 0.48 -7.20
N LEU A 408 -24.11 -0.20 -6.08
CA LEU A 408 -25.13 -0.59 -5.12
C LEU A 408 -25.13 0.45 -4.00
N LYS A 409 -26.29 1.04 -3.70
CA LYS A 409 -26.46 2.17 -2.75
C LYS A 409 -27.37 1.77 -1.61
N SER A 410 -27.03 2.18 -0.39
CA SER A 410 -27.89 2.06 0.79
C SER A 410 -27.56 3.14 1.83
N ALA A 411 -28.29 3.15 2.95
CA ALA A 411 -27.99 4.04 4.08
C ALA A 411 -26.59 3.79 4.72
N THR A 412 -25.98 2.61 4.53
CA THR A 412 -24.62 2.30 5.04
C THR A 412 -23.50 2.69 4.07
N GLY A 413 -23.84 3.13 2.86
CA GLY A 413 -22.89 3.67 1.87
C GLY A 413 -23.14 3.20 0.44
N GLU A 414 -22.07 3.19 -0.35
CA GLU A 414 -22.08 2.88 -1.78
C GLU A 414 -20.94 1.91 -2.13
N LEU A 415 -21.26 0.86 -2.91
CA LEU A 415 -20.34 -0.18 -3.37
C LEU A 415 -20.27 -0.20 -4.90
N PHE A 416 -19.08 -0.47 -5.43
CA PHE A 416 -18.77 -0.46 -6.86
C PHE A 416 -18.98 -1.86 -7.46
N VAL A 417 -19.92 -2.01 -8.39
CA VAL A 417 -20.30 -3.31 -9.02
C VAL A 417 -20.08 -3.28 -10.54
N ASP A 418 -19.11 -2.50 -11.01
CA ASP A 418 -18.87 -2.26 -12.44
C ASP A 418 -17.41 -2.49 -12.84
N GLY A 419 -17.10 -2.26 -14.12
CA GLY A 419 -15.77 -2.47 -14.68
C GLY A 419 -15.31 -3.90 -14.48
N PHE A 420 -14.06 -4.09 -14.05
CA PHE A 420 -13.57 -5.43 -13.70
C PHE A 420 -14.21 -6.00 -12.43
N PHE A 421 -14.62 -5.15 -11.48
CA PHE A 421 -15.21 -5.60 -10.20
C PHE A 421 -16.58 -6.26 -10.36
N ARG A 422 -17.19 -6.23 -11.55
CA ARG A 422 -18.37 -7.05 -11.86
C ARG A 422 -18.07 -8.55 -11.98
N TYR A 423 -16.81 -8.92 -12.23
CA TYR A 423 -16.39 -10.32 -12.45
C TYR A 423 -15.74 -10.97 -11.23
N GLY A 424 -15.11 -10.19 -10.34
CA GLY A 424 -14.51 -10.71 -9.12
C GLY A 424 -14.09 -9.61 -8.15
N ARG A 425 -14.26 -9.85 -6.84
CA ARG A 425 -14.06 -8.84 -5.79
C ARG A 425 -12.60 -8.42 -5.58
N LYS A 426 -11.63 -9.26 -6.00
CA LYS A 426 -10.18 -9.16 -5.76
C LYS A 426 -9.33 -9.51 -6.98
N LEU A 427 -9.84 -9.34 -8.21
CA LEU A 427 -9.10 -9.67 -9.44
C LEU A 427 -7.70 -9.06 -9.51
N HIS A 428 -7.53 -7.83 -9.02
CA HIS A 428 -6.21 -7.19 -8.94
C HIS A 428 -5.20 -8.05 -8.17
N TYR A 429 -5.58 -8.72 -7.08
CA TYR A 429 -4.69 -9.62 -6.33
C TYR A 429 -4.23 -10.82 -7.16
N THR A 430 -5.13 -11.41 -7.95
CA THR A 430 -4.80 -12.53 -8.85
C THR A 430 -3.80 -12.11 -9.92
N VAL A 431 -4.00 -10.93 -10.51
CA VAL A 431 -3.13 -10.40 -11.55
C VAL A 431 -1.76 -9.96 -10.97
N ASP A 432 -1.75 -9.43 -9.76
CA ASP A 432 -0.53 -9.16 -8.98
C ASP A 432 0.29 -10.44 -8.76
N LEU A 433 -0.39 -11.52 -8.37
CA LEU A 433 0.22 -12.84 -8.19
C LEU A 433 0.78 -13.43 -9.50
N VAL A 434 0.15 -13.15 -10.66
CA VAL A 434 0.72 -13.52 -11.97
C VAL A 434 2.03 -12.78 -12.21
N MET A 435 2.11 -11.47 -11.91
CA MET A 435 3.36 -10.72 -12.02
C MET A 435 4.43 -11.28 -11.07
N ALA A 436 4.10 -11.48 -9.78
CA ALA A 436 5.00 -12.07 -8.80
C ALA A 436 5.50 -13.49 -9.19
N PHE A 437 4.64 -14.30 -9.80
CA PHE A 437 5.02 -15.63 -10.32
C PHE A 437 5.98 -15.52 -11.51
N LEU A 438 5.77 -14.57 -12.43
CA LEU A 438 6.69 -14.32 -13.54
C LEU A 438 8.06 -13.82 -13.06
N TRP A 439 8.13 -13.01 -12.00
CA TRP A 439 9.40 -12.57 -11.41
C TRP A 439 10.22 -13.77 -10.92
N GLY A 440 9.59 -14.71 -10.21
CA GLY A 440 10.23 -15.98 -9.82
C GLY A 440 10.60 -16.84 -11.05
N SER A 441 9.71 -16.94 -12.03
CA SER A 441 9.91 -17.76 -13.24
C SER A 441 11.06 -17.25 -14.12
N ALA A 442 11.39 -15.95 -14.07
CA ALA A 442 12.58 -15.38 -14.72
C ALA A 442 13.89 -15.98 -14.18
N CYS A 443 13.85 -16.64 -13.02
CA CYS A 443 14.96 -17.36 -12.42
C CYS A 443 14.96 -18.88 -12.69
N GLY A 444 14.07 -19.37 -13.58
CA GLY A 444 13.86 -20.80 -13.75
C GLY A 444 13.28 -21.44 -12.48
N PHE A 445 13.47 -22.75 -12.30
CA PHE A 445 12.86 -23.54 -11.22
C PHE A 445 13.87 -24.33 -10.36
N GLU A 446 15.17 -24.02 -10.49
CA GLU A 446 16.26 -24.71 -9.74
C GLU A 446 16.32 -24.32 -8.25
N SER A 447 15.76 -23.16 -7.87
CA SER A 447 15.75 -22.66 -6.48
C SER A 447 14.36 -22.17 -6.06
N PHE A 448 14.04 -22.34 -4.77
CA PHE A 448 12.85 -21.78 -4.13
C PHE A 448 12.97 -20.27 -3.84
N ILE A 449 14.18 -19.74 -3.65
CA ILE A 449 14.39 -18.36 -3.16
C ILE A 449 13.72 -17.31 -4.09
N PRO A 450 13.86 -17.38 -5.44
CA PRO A 450 13.14 -16.49 -6.36
C PRO A 450 11.61 -16.54 -6.25
N PHE A 451 11.03 -17.65 -5.79
CA PHE A 451 9.59 -17.80 -5.59
C PHE A 451 9.12 -17.45 -4.17
N PHE A 452 10.03 -17.17 -3.24
CA PHE A 452 9.64 -16.82 -1.87
C PHE A 452 8.69 -15.62 -1.86
N TYR A 453 8.96 -14.59 -2.66
CA TYR A 453 8.06 -13.44 -2.83
C TYR A 453 6.64 -13.88 -3.22
N PHE A 454 6.49 -14.72 -4.24
CA PHE A 454 5.19 -15.20 -4.70
C PHE A 454 4.41 -15.93 -3.59
N PHE A 455 5.04 -16.86 -2.88
CA PHE A 455 4.39 -17.63 -1.81
C PHE A 455 4.07 -16.78 -0.57
N PHE A 456 4.98 -15.89 -0.17
CA PHE A 456 4.75 -14.92 0.90
C PHE A 456 3.58 -13.98 0.55
N PHE A 457 3.57 -13.46 -0.67
CA PHE A 457 2.55 -12.52 -1.13
C PHE A 457 1.19 -13.20 -1.28
N LEU A 458 1.13 -14.46 -1.76
CA LEU A 458 -0.08 -15.27 -1.77
C LEU A 458 -0.68 -15.42 -0.36
N ALA A 459 0.14 -15.80 0.62
CA ALA A 459 -0.30 -15.93 2.01
C ALA A 459 -0.81 -14.58 2.58
N HIS A 460 -0.09 -13.50 2.29
CA HIS A 460 -0.47 -12.14 2.69
C HIS A 460 -1.81 -11.71 2.07
N LEU A 461 -2.01 -11.94 0.76
CA LEU A 461 -3.22 -11.53 0.04
C LEU A 461 -4.46 -12.33 0.47
N VAL A 462 -4.31 -13.62 0.79
CA VAL A 462 -5.39 -14.44 1.35
C VAL A 462 -5.82 -13.94 2.74
N ASP A 463 -4.87 -13.62 3.63
CA ASP A 463 -5.22 -13.02 4.92
C ASP A 463 -5.84 -11.61 4.76
N ARG A 464 -5.29 -10.79 3.87
CA ARG A 464 -5.79 -9.45 3.55
C ARG A 464 -7.22 -9.49 3.00
N GLU A 465 -7.54 -10.46 2.14
CA GLU A 465 -8.91 -10.68 1.64
C GLU A 465 -9.86 -11.06 2.77
N ARG A 466 -9.49 -12.03 3.61
CA ARG A 466 -10.30 -12.48 4.75
C ARG A 466 -10.58 -11.32 5.73
N ARG A 467 -9.58 -10.49 6.04
CA ARG A 467 -9.75 -9.29 6.88
C ARG A 467 -10.68 -8.27 6.22
N ASP A 468 -10.55 -8.03 4.93
CA ASP A 468 -11.40 -7.07 4.21
C ASP A 468 -12.86 -7.54 4.06
N GLU A 469 -13.11 -8.82 3.75
CA GLU A 469 -14.44 -9.44 3.69
C GLU A 469 -15.15 -9.34 5.06
N ASN A 470 -14.46 -9.64 6.17
CA ASN A 470 -15.00 -9.48 7.52
C ASN A 470 -15.34 -8.02 7.85
N ARG A 471 -14.46 -7.07 7.50
CA ARG A 471 -14.68 -5.62 7.73
C ARG A 471 -15.82 -5.09 6.87
N CYS A 472 -15.93 -5.51 5.61
CA CYS A 472 -17.01 -5.11 4.70
C CYS A 472 -18.36 -5.67 5.15
N ARG A 473 -18.43 -6.94 5.55
CA ARG A 473 -19.62 -7.55 6.15
C ARG A 473 -20.07 -6.81 7.41
N ALA A 474 -19.15 -6.50 8.32
CA ALA A 474 -19.45 -5.74 9.54
C ALA A 474 -19.91 -4.29 9.28
N LYS A 475 -19.41 -3.65 8.21
CA LYS A 475 -19.76 -2.27 7.85
C LYS A 475 -21.08 -2.15 7.08
N TYR A 476 -21.29 -3.01 6.09
CA TYR A 476 -22.39 -2.88 5.13
C TYR A 476 -23.57 -3.82 5.43
N GLY A 477 -23.37 -4.88 6.22
CA GLY A 477 -24.43 -5.82 6.61
C GLY A 477 -25.10 -6.47 5.40
N LYS A 478 -26.43 -6.46 5.34
CA LYS A 478 -27.22 -7.00 4.21
C LYS A 478 -26.77 -6.45 2.84
N MET A 479 -26.34 -5.20 2.78
CA MET A 479 -25.82 -4.58 1.55
C MET A 479 -24.58 -5.32 1.02
N TRP A 480 -23.77 -5.91 1.91
CA TRP A 480 -22.66 -6.78 1.54
C TRP A 480 -23.14 -8.14 1.03
N ASP A 481 -24.13 -8.75 1.66
CA ASP A 481 -24.66 -10.04 1.20
C ASP A 481 -25.29 -9.91 -0.20
N ASP A 482 -25.97 -8.80 -0.48
CA ASP A 482 -26.50 -8.50 -1.82
C ASP A 482 -25.39 -8.15 -2.83
N TYR A 483 -24.28 -7.53 -2.40
CA TYR A 483 -23.08 -7.33 -3.21
C TYR A 483 -22.40 -8.67 -3.58
N VAL A 484 -22.28 -9.59 -2.62
CA VAL A 484 -21.69 -10.92 -2.85
C VAL A 484 -22.56 -11.78 -3.79
N LYS A 485 -23.90 -11.64 -3.77
CA LYS A 485 -24.77 -12.29 -4.78
C LYS A 485 -24.52 -11.78 -6.20
N LEU A 486 -24.25 -10.48 -6.36
CA LEU A 486 -23.99 -9.87 -7.67
C LEU A 486 -22.58 -10.18 -8.19
N VAL A 487 -21.60 -10.30 -7.29
CA VAL A 487 -20.18 -10.58 -7.61
C VAL A 487 -19.71 -11.75 -6.74
N PRO A 488 -20.09 -13.00 -7.08
CA PRO A 488 -19.86 -14.16 -6.22
C PRO A 488 -18.38 -14.54 -6.10
N TYR A 489 -17.59 -14.33 -7.15
CA TYR A 489 -16.18 -14.71 -7.20
C TYR A 489 -15.28 -13.70 -6.48
N LYS A 490 -14.24 -14.21 -5.83
CA LYS A 490 -13.22 -13.44 -5.10
C LYS A 490 -12.03 -13.13 -6.01
N PHE A 491 -11.26 -14.14 -6.36
CA PHE A 491 -9.96 -14.03 -7.02
C PHE A 491 -10.02 -14.42 -8.49
N ILE A 492 -10.69 -15.53 -8.83
CA ILE A 492 -10.72 -16.05 -10.20
C ILE A 492 -12.19 -16.26 -10.61
N PRO A 493 -12.70 -15.52 -11.63
CA PRO A 493 -14.07 -15.68 -12.09
C PRO A 493 -14.36 -17.12 -12.45
N TYR A 494 -15.54 -17.61 -12.07
CA TYR A 494 -16.00 -18.98 -12.32
C TYR A 494 -15.20 -20.09 -11.60
N ILE A 495 -14.26 -19.76 -10.72
CA ILE A 495 -13.50 -20.73 -9.91
C ILE A 495 -13.58 -20.43 -8.41
N TYR A 496 -13.19 -19.22 -7.97
CA TYR A 496 -13.11 -18.84 -6.55
C TYR A 496 -13.31 -17.34 -6.34
#